data_AF-A0A0C4EI72-F1
#
_entry.id   AF-A0A0C4EI72-F1
#
_cell.length_a   1.000
_cell.length_b   1.000
_cell.length_c   1.000
_cell.angle_alpha   90.00
_cell.angle_beta   90.00
_cell.angle_gamma   90.00
#
_symmetry.space_group_name_H-M   'P 1'
#
loop_
_entity.id
_entity.type
_entity.pdbx_description
1 polymer ?
#
loop_
_entity_poly.entity_id
_entity_poly.type
_entity_poly.pdbx_seq_one_letter_code
_entity_poly.pdbx_strand_id
1 'polypeptide(L)'
;PIQIKAIYSQVISASLELLSETGQSVNSVIKRSLSSYIAVAFDTYAAISDQLSRFDEEVRRPAGRKENELGDLLHAFKGSCLRSLPEFIADCKTFGEKQPVGSETSNTMTSEMTIVVVEYLKMLCQHPDMVESLLVILGDGKWIFGAASTPKTSSVGTSNDEAPLLVKYLDDALSTLYAAIEARSKNLKLRSTVASAITSVTARNGVGAIYMLNNFTYIRRELLESAVLDIYGDQLGDQLNKRVRTCKVRYLEIWSPLISALMDAGGEEGKFGLGAVKSALPGQHAGAERRDVKDRFGRFNEAFEEVIQLHQAANLASNDPDLKDQLRDEIERMIMPTCSSPLSAFRIYPKFSFKYLTSRLS
;
A
#
# COMPACT_ATOMS: atom_id res chain seq x y z
N PRO A 1 45.61 -31.31 -31.45
CA PRO A 1 44.95 -30.91 -30.18
C PRO A 1 45.39 -29.53 -29.65
N ILE A 2 46.70 -29.29 -29.45
CA ILE A 2 47.23 -28.04 -28.89
C ILE A 2 46.98 -26.83 -29.81
N GLN A 3 47.15 -26.99 -31.13
CA GLN A 3 46.85 -25.92 -32.10
C GLN A 3 45.37 -25.53 -32.15
N ILE A 4 44.44 -26.49 -32.10
CA ILE A 4 42.99 -26.21 -32.14
C ILE A 4 42.57 -25.40 -30.91
N LYS A 5 43.08 -25.76 -29.74
CA LYS A 5 42.84 -25.05 -28.48
C LYS A 5 43.33 -23.59 -28.53
N ALA A 6 44.54 -23.37 -29.06
CA ALA A 6 45.09 -22.02 -29.22
C ALA A 6 44.27 -21.18 -30.21
N ILE A 7 43.89 -21.76 -31.35
CA ILE A 7 43.05 -21.08 -32.35
C ILE A 7 41.68 -20.72 -31.76
N TYR A 8 41.01 -21.67 -31.09
CA TYR A 8 39.72 -21.42 -30.45
C TYR A 8 39.82 -20.31 -29.41
N SER A 9 40.82 -20.35 -28.53
CA SER A 9 41.06 -19.29 -27.55
C SER A 9 41.28 -17.92 -28.22
N GLN A 10 41.99 -17.86 -29.35
CA GLN A 10 42.23 -16.60 -30.05
C GLN A 10 40.96 -16.03 -30.70
N VAL A 11 40.12 -16.89 -31.27
CA VAL A 11 38.88 -16.50 -31.94
C VAL A 11 37.86 -15.92 -30.94
N ILE A 12 37.73 -16.52 -29.76
CA ILE A 12 36.72 -16.09 -28.78
C ILE A 12 37.12 -14.85 -27.96
N SER A 13 38.42 -14.51 -27.88
CA SER A 13 38.92 -13.45 -26.98
C SER A 13 38.22 -12.11 -27.18
N ALA A 14 38.09 -11.63 -28.42
CA ALA A 14 37.47 -10.33 -28.70
C ALA A 14 35.98 -10.30 -28.31
N SER A 15 35.27 -11.42 -28.47
CA SER A 15 33.87 -11.53 -28.06
C SER A 15 33.71 -11.56 -26.53
N LEU A 16 34.65 -12.21 -25.81
CA LEU A 16 34.65 -12.23 -24.35
C LEU A 16 35.01 -10.87 -23.74
N GLU A 17 35.93 -10.14 -24.36
CA GLU A 17 36.27 -8.77 -23.98
C GLU A 17 35.04 -7.85 -24.14
N LEU A 18 34.39 -7.88 -25.30
CA LEU A 18 33.16 -7.11 -25.54
C LEU A 18 32.04 -7.46 -24.56
N LEU A 19 31.84 -8.75 -24.25
CA LEU A 19 30.87 -9.21 -23.25
C LEU A 19 31.18 -8.60 -21.88
N SER A 20 32.45 -8.63 -21.46
CA SER A 20 32.90 -8.11 -20.16
C SER A 20 32.69 -6.60 -20.07
N GLU A 21 33.14 -5.85 -21.09
CA GLU A 21 32.98 -4.40 -21.15
C GLU A 21 31.51 -3.98 -21.11
N THR A 22 30.68 -4.64 -21.91
CA THR A 22 29.24 -4.37 -21.97
C THR A 22 28.57 -4.68 -20.63
N GLY A 23 28.85 -5.85 -20.06
CA GLY A 23 28.28 -6.26 -18.77
C GLY A 23 28.68 -5.34 -17.61
N GLN A 24 29.94 -4.89 -17.57
CA GLN A 24 30.40 -3.92 -16.56
C GLN A 24 29.78 -2.54 -16.76
N SER A 25 29.60 -2.11 -18.01
CA SER A 25 28.92 -0.85 -18.34
C SER A 25 27.46 -0.87 -17.88
N VAL A 26 26.72 -1.95 -18.19
CA VAL A 26 25.33 -2.16 -17.73
C VAL A 26 25.26 -2.15 -16.20
N ASN A 27 26.11 -2.93 -15.53
CA ASN A 27 26.13 -2.95 -14.07
C ASN A 27 26.48 -1.58 -13.45
N SER A 28 27.30 -0.77 -14.13
CA SER A 28 27.63 0.58 -13.69
C SER A 28 26.43 1.54 -13.80
N VAL A 29 25.59 1.40 -14.83
CA VAL A 29 24.33 2.13 -14.96
C VAL A 29 23.36 1.72 -13.86
N ILE A 30 23.22 0.41 -13.61
CA ILE A 30 22.38 -0.13 -12.54
C ILE A 30 22.82 0.43 -11.18
N LYS A 31 24.12 0.38 -10.87
CA LYS A 31 24.65 0.89 -9.59
C LYS A 31 24.36 2.37 -9.36
N ARG A 32 24.25 3.18 -10.42
CA ARG A 32 23.95 4.62 -10.32
C ARG A 32 22.48 4.90 -10.00
N SER A 33 21.58 4.00 -10.38
CA SER A 33 20.14 4.16 -10.21
C SER A 33 19.50 2.82 -9.86
N LEU A 34 19.92 2.26 -8.72
CA LEU A 34 19.63 0.87 -8.36
C LEU A 34 18.14 0.60 -8.25
N SER A 35 17.39 1.48 -7.58
CA SER A 35 15.94 1.35 -7.42
C SER A 35 15.18 1.34 -8.76
N SER A 36 15.69 2.01 -9.79
CA SER A 36 15.04 2.06 -11.11
C SER A 36 15.37 0.85 -11.99
N TYR A 37 16.52 0.22 -11.77
CA TYR A 37 17.00 -0.90 -12.60
C TYR A 37 17.17 -2.21 -11.81
N ILE A 38 16.51 -2.30 -10.65
CA ILE A 38 16.63 -3.45 -9.75
C ILE A 38 16.19 -4.74 -10.42
N ALA A 39 15.04 -4.74 -11.11
CA ALA A 39 14.54 -5.90 -11.84
C ALA A 39 15.56 -6.40 -12.88
N VAL A 40 16.13 -5.47 -13.67
CA VAL A 40 17.17 -5.79 -14.65
C VAL A 40 18.41 -6.42 -13.98
N ALA A 41 18.76 -5.97 -12.77
CA ALA A 41 19.89 -6.53 -12.02
C ALA A 41 19.65 -8.01 -11.65
N PHE A 42 18.45 -8.32 -11.13
CA PHE A 42 18.05 -9.68 -10.74
C PHE A 42 17.90 -10.59 -11.97
N ASP A 43 17.23 -10.13 -13.02
CA ASP A 43 17.05 -10.89 -14.27
C ASP A 43 18.40 -11.20 -14.92
N THR A 44 19.31 -10.22 -14.95
CA THR A 44 20.66 -10.43 -15.52
C THR A 44 21.48 -11.37 -14.65
N TYR A 45 21.39 -11.26 -13.31
CA TYR A 45 22.06 -12.18 -12.39
C TYR A 45 21.57 -13.62 -12.57
N ALA A 46 20.25 -13.82 -12.66
CA ALA A 46 19.62 -15.11 -12.91
C ALA A 46 20.08 -15.71 -14.25
N ALA A 47 19.98 -14.92 -15.33
CA ALA A 47 20.37 -15.35 -16.68
C ALA A 47 21.86 -15.74 -16.77
N ILE A 48 22.76 -14.97 -16.14
CA ILE A 48 24.19 -15.30 -16.09
C ILE A 48 24.43 -16.58 -15.26
N SER A 49 23.72 -16.72 -14.13
CA SER A 49 23.86 -17.89 -13.25
C SER A 49 23.51 -19.19 -13.99
N ASP A 50 22.41 -19.19 -14.75
CA ASP A 50 21.94 -20.35 -15.50
C ASP A 50 22.90 -20.78 -16.63
N GLN A 51 23.64 -19.84 -17.20
CA GLN A 51 24.59 -20.12 -18.29
C GLN A 51 26.01 -20.44 -17.79
N LEU A 52 26.28 -20.33 -16.49
CA LEU A 52 27.63 -20.42 -15.94
C LEU A 52 28.28 -21.79 -16.17
N SER A 53 27.52 -22.87 -15.96
CA SER A 53 28.00 -24.24 -16.15
C SER A 53 28.35 -24.51 -17.62
N ARG A 54 27.45 -24.11 -18.53
CA ARG A 54 27.63 -24.27 -19.97
C ARG A 54 28.80 -23.44 -20.50
N PHE A 55 28.96 -22.21 -20.01
CA PHE A 55 30.13 -21.38 -20.34
C PHE A 55 31.43 -22.03 -19.89
N ASP A 56 31.46 -22.65 -18.71
CA ASP A 56 32.64 -23.34 -18.22
C ASP A 56 33.02 -24.53 -19.11
N GLU A 57 32.04 -25.35 -19.50
CA GLU A 57 32.25 -26.56 -20.29
C GLU A 57 32.52 -26.31 -21.77
N GLU A 58 31.82 -25.35 -22.39
CA GLU A 58 31.87 -25.10 -23.83
C GLU A 58 32.90 -24.02 -24.22
N VAL A 59 33.20 -23.08 -23.33
CA VAL A 59 34.02 -21.90 -23.65
C VAL A 59 35.34 -21.90 -22.86
N ARG A 60 35.26 -21.84 -21.52
CA ARG A 60 36.45 -21.62 -20.67
C ARG A 60 37.42 -22.82 -20.71
N ARG A 61 36.94 -24.02 -20.38
CA ARG A 61 37.78 -25.24 -20.33
C ARG A 61 38.35 -25.60 -21.72
N PRO A 62 37.56 -25.58 -22.82
CA PRO A 62 38.08 -25.91 -24.15
C PRO A 62 39.13 -24.91 -24.65
N ALA A 63 38.96 -23.61 -24.36
CA ALA A 63 39.97 -22.59 -24.65
C ALA A 63 41.22 -22.70 -23.74
N GLY A 64 41.09 -23.34 -22.58
CA GLY A 64 42.15 -23.41 -21.56
C GLY A 64 42.47 -22.09 -20.91
N ARG A 65 41.48 -21.18 -20.90
CA ARG A 65 41.60 -19.90 -20.22
C ARG A 65 41.47 -20.13 -18.72
N LYS A 66 42.22 -19.34 -17.94
CA LYS A 66 42.08 -19.29 -16.48
C LYS A 66 41.00 -18.29 -16.07
N GLU A 67 40.91 -17.18 -16.81
CA GLU A 67 39.91 -16.13 -16.66
C GLU A 67 38.49 -16.70 -16.79
N ASN A 68 37.57 -16.17 -15.98
CA ASN A 68 36.16 -16.53 -16.00
C ASN A 68 35.34 -15.25 -16.04
N GLU A 69 35.31 -14.63 -17.22
CA GLU A 69 34.68 -13.34 -17.48
C GLU A 69 33.20 -13.35 -17.08
N LEU A 70 32.49 -14.45 -17.38
CA LEU A 70 31.09 -14.62 -17.00
C LEU A 70 30.92 -14.74 -15.48
N GLY A 71 31.83 -15.43 -14.80
CA GLY A 71 31.86 -15.50 -13.33
C GLY A 71 32.17 -14.16 -12.66
N ASP A 72 33.05 -13.35 -13.24
CA ASP A 72 33.36 -12.01 -12.75
C ASP A 72 32.16 -11.07 -12.91
N LEU A 73 31.45 -11.16 -14.04
CA LEU A 73 30.18 -10.46 -14.23
C LEU A 73 29.12 -10.94 -13.23
N LEU A 74 28.95 -12.25 -13.04
CA LEU A 74 28.03 -12.81 -12.06
C LEU A 74 28.29 -12.23 -10.66
N HIS A 75 29.55 -12.18 -10.24
CA HIS A 75 29.94 -11.59 -8.96
C HIS A 75 29.63 -10.09 -8.89
N ALA A 76 29.85 -9.36 -9.99
CA ALA A 76 29.56 -7.93 -10.07
C ALA A 76 28.05 -7.61 -9.96
N PHE A 77 27.19 -8.41 -10.60
CA PHE A 77 25.73 -8.28 -10.50
C PHE A 77 25.18 -8.76 -9.15
N LYS A 78 25.76 -9.84 -8.59
CA LYS A 78 25.47 -10.30 -7.23
C LYS A 78 25.67 -9.19 -6.20
N GLY A 79 26.76 -8.43 -6.32
CA GLY A 79 27.03 -7.28 -5.46
C GLY A 79 26.01 -6.13 -5.60
N SER A 80 25.37 -5.97 -6.76
CA SER A 80 24.28 -5.02 -6.95
C SER A 80 22.97 -5.53 -6.35
N CYS A 81 22.64 -6.82 -6.53
CA CYS A 81 21.46 -7.44 -5.93
C CYS A 81 21.53 -7.39 -4.39
N LEU A 82 22.67 -7.79 -3.80
CA LEU A 82 22.87 -7.76 -2.34
C LEU A 82 22.69 -6.37 -1.73
N ARG A 83 23.20 -5.33 -2.42
CA ARG A 83 23.07 -3.95 -1.96
C ARG A 83 21.64 -3.43 -2.07
N SER A 84 20.91 -3.91 -3.07
CA SER A 84 19.55 -3.45 -3.35
C SER A 84 18.54 -3.87 -2.28
N LEU A 85 18.71 -5.05 -1.68
CA LEU A 85 17.81 -5.59 -0.66
C LEU A 85 17.63 -4.61 0.53
N PRO A 86 18.70 -4.12 1.19
CA PRO A 86 18.55 -3.17 2.28
C PRO A 86 18.30 -1.71 1.83
N GLU A 87 18.86 -1.29 0.69
CA GLU A 87 18.63 0.06 0.16
C GLU A 87 17.14 0.28 -0.16
N PHE A 88 16.47 -0.73 -0.70
CA PHE A 88 15.05 -0.64 -1.05
C PHE A 88 14.15 -0.40 0.18
N ILE A 89 14.43 -1.09 1.29
CA ILE A 89 13.72 -0.86 2.56
C ILE A 89 14.01 0.56 3.10
N ALA A 90 15.27 1.01 3.00
CA ALA A 90 15.64 2.36 3.42
C ALA A 90 14.96 3.46 2.59
N ASP A 91 14.84 3.25 1.27
CA ASP A 91 14.11 4.16 0.36
C ASP A 91 12.62 4.22 0.71
N CYS A 92 12.02 3.06 0.99
CA CYS A 92 10.61 2.97 1.42
C CYS A 92 10.38 3.72 2.75
N LYS A 93 11.28 3.54 3.72
CA LYS A 93 11.24 4.27 4.99
C LYS A 93 11.38 5.78 4.78
N THR A 94 12.35 6.19 3.96
CA THR A 94 12.59 7.60 3.61
C THR A 94 11.38 8.22 2.92
N PHE A 95 10.66 7.47 2.08
CA PHE A 95 9.41 7.92 1.50
C PHE A 95 8.38 8.29 2.58
N GLY A 96 8.25 7.49 3.64
CA GLY A 96 7.36 7.77 4.77
C GLY A 96 7.73 9.03 5.56
N GLU A 97 9.02 9.30 5.73
CA GLU A 97 9.54 10.44 6.51
C GLU A 97 9.48 11.77 5.74
N LYS A 98 9.58 11.71 4.40
CA LYS A 98 9.49 12.89 3.54
C LYS A 98 8.08 13.50 3.60
N GLN A 99 8.04 14.82 3.80
CA GLN A 99 6.79 15.57 3.72
C GLN A 99 6.27 15.61 2.27
N PRO A 100 4.97 15.36 2.04
CA PRO A 100 4.35 15.60 0.74
C PRO A 100 4.53 17.04 0.28
N VAL A 101 4.86 17.23 -0.99
CA VAL A 101 5.04 18.55 -1.61
C VAL A 101 4.21 18.69 -2.88
N GLY A 102 3.82 19.92 -3.21
CA GLY A 102 3.09 20.23 -4.44
C GLY A 102 1.77 19.46 -4.56
N SER A 103 1.60 18.71 -5.65
CA SER A 103 0.40 17.91 -5.92
C SER A 103 0.26 16.70 -5.00
N GLU A 104 1.35 16.17 -4.45
CA GLU A 104 1.32 15.01 -3.54
C GLU A 104 0.54 15.29 -2.25
N THR A 105 0.57 16.54 -1.78
CA THR A 105 -0.03 16.95 -0.50
C THR A 105 -1.52 16.63 -0.39
N SER A 106 -2.24 16.61 -1.51
CA SER A 106 -3.67 16.32 -1.56
C SER A 106 -4.01 15.07 -2.38
N ASN A 107 -3.00 14.35 -2.88
CA ASN A 107 -3.23 13.17 -3.69
C ASN A 107 -3.58 11.97 -2.81
N THR A 108 -4.75 11.40 -3.03
CA THR A 108 -5.26 10.24 -2.30
C THR A 108 -5.19 8.94 -3.10
N MET A 109 -4.77 8.99 -4.36
CA MET A 109 -4.60 7.79 -5.19
C MET A 109 -3.49 6.88 -4.63
N THR A 110 -3.44 5.65 -5.15
CA THR A 110 -2.33 4.73 -4.87
C THR A 110 -1.00 5.40 -5.17
N SER A 111 -0.10 5.41 -4.19
CA SER A 111 1.20 6.07 -4.35
C SER A 111 2.12 5.27 -5.25
N GLU A 112 2.98 5.95 -6.00
CA GLU A 112 3.97 5.31 -6.86
C GLU A 112 4.90 4.38 -6.06
N MET A 113 5.32 4.79 -4.85
CA MET A 113 6.12 3.95 -3.96
C MET A 113 5.38 2.64 -3.60
N THR A 114 4.07 2.68 -3.38
CA THR A 114 3.28 1.46 -3.13
C THR A 114 3.35 0.51 -4.30
N ILE A 115 3.21 1.02 -5.54
CA ILE A 115 3.29 0.21 -6.76
C ILE A 115 4.70 -0.37 -6.90
N VAL A 116 5.74 0.45 -6.76
CA VAL A 116 7.14 0.03 -6.87
C VAL A 116 7.48 -1.06 -5.86
N VAL A 117 7.06 -0.93 -4.60
CA VAL A 117 7.29 -1.97 -3.57
C VAL A 117 6.53 -3.26 -3.91
N VAL A 118 5.26 -3.19 -4.28
CA VAL A 118 4.48 -4.38 -4.64
C VAL A 118 5.11 -5.12 -5.82
N GLU A 119 5.48 -4.42 -6.89
CA GLU A 119 6.13 -5.03 -8.06
C GLU A 119 7.51 -5.59 -7.73
N TYR A 120 8.27 -4.93 -6.85
CA TYR A 120 9.54 -5.45 -6.37
C TYR A 120 9.38 -6.77 -5.60
N LEU A 121 8.41 -6.85 -4.67
CA LEU A 121 8.15 -8.08 -3.92
C LEU A 121 7.70 -9.23 -4.84
N LYS A 122 6.86 -8.93 -5.84
CA LYS A 122 6.49 -9.91 -6.88
C LYS A 122 7.71 -10.40 -7.65
N MET A 123 8.61 -9.51 -8.06
CA MET A 123 9.84 -9.87 -8.77
C MET A 123 10.74 -10.78 -7.94
N LEU A 124 10.96 -10.48 -6.65
CA LEU A 124 11.75 -11.36 -5.78
C LEU A 124 11.16 -12.78 -5.71
N CYS A 125 9.84 -12.88 -5.70
CA CYS A 125 9.10 -14.14 -5.66
C CYS A 125 9.13 -14.93 -6.99
N GLN A 126 9.62 -14.35 -8.08
CA GLN A 126 9.84 -15.08 -9.34
C GLN A 126 11.11 -15.95 -9.29
N HIS A 127 12.05 -15.62 -8.40
CA HIS A 127 13.32 -16.33 -8.26
C HIS A 127 13.64 -16.65 -6.77
N PRO A 128 12.77 -17.40 -6.07
CA PRO A 128 12.84 -17.55 -4.61
C PRO A 128 14.17 -18.14 -4.13
N ASP A 129 14.67 -19.21 -4.75
CA ASP A 129 15.93 -19.87 -4.34
C ASP A 129 17.14 -18.95 -4.49
N MET A 130 17.14 -18.14 -5.54
CA MET A 130 18.19 -17.17 -5.82
C MET A 130 18.19 -16.05 -4.77
N VAL A 131 17.01 -15.51 -4.45
CA VAL A 131 16.86 -14.47 -3.44
C VAL A 131 17.19 -15.00 -2.04
N GLU A 132 16.76 -16.21 -1.71
CA GLU A 132 17.08 -16.89 -0.46
C GLU A 132 18.60 -17.01 -0.29
N SER A 133 19.33 -17.45 -1.33
CA SER A 133 20.80 -17.51 -1.33
C SER A 133 21.45 -16.15 -1.06
N LEU A 134 20.92 -15.07 -1.66
CA LEU A 134 21.39 -13.71 -1.41
C LEU A 134 21.12 -13.27 0.04
N LEU A 135 19.96 -13.60 0.59
CA LEU A 135 19.59 -13.29 1.98
C LEU A 135 20.43 -14.07 2.99
N VAL A 136 20.75 -15.34 2.72
CA VAL A 136 21.69 -16.13 3.52
C VAL A 136 23.06 -15.47 3.59
N ILE A 137 23.55 -14.96 2.45
CA ILE A 137 24.84 -14.25 2.39
C ILE A 137 24.80 -12.94 3.17
N LEU A 138 23.68 -12.21 3.08
CA LEU A 138 23.50 -10.96 3.81
C LEU A 138 23.40 -11.20 5.32
N GLY A 139 22.77 -12.30 5.72
CA GLY A 139 22.50 -12.70 7.09
C GLY A 139 21.15 -12.19 7.59
N ASP A 140 20.48 -12.99 8.42
CA ASP A 140 19.15 -12.69 8.97
C ASP A 140 19.11 -11.32 9.65
N GLY A 141 18.12 -10.50 9.27
CA GLY A 141 17.87 -9.16 9.80
C GLY A 141 18.91 -8.10 9.45
N LYS A 142 19.99 -8.44 8.71
CA LYS A 142 21.02 -7.47 8.30
C LYS A 142 20.56 -6.53 7.20
N TRP A 143 19.36 -6.75 6.64
CA TRP A 143 18.75 -5.86 5.67
C TRP A 143 18.11 -4.59 6.26
N ILE A 144 17.94 -4.53 7.59
CA ILE A 144 17.38 -3.33 8.27
C ILE A 144 18.50 -2.44 8.78
N PHE A 145 18.84 -1.39 8.04
CA PHE A 145 19.83 -0.40 8.48
C PHE A 145 19.35 0.37 9.72
N GLY A 146 20.23 0.50 10.72
CA GLY A 146 19.96 1.31 11.92
C GLY A 146 19.00 0.69 12.93
N ALA A 147 18.46 -0.50 12.66
CA ALA A 147 17.99 -1.35 13.75
C ALA A 147 19.23 -1.79 14.52
N ALA A 148 19.45 -1.23 15.71
CA ALA A 148 20.23 -1.95 16.71
C ALA A 148 19.68 -3.36 16.72
N SER A 149 20.56 -4.36 16.61
CA SER A 149 20.22 -5.79 16.71
C SER A 149 19.48 -6.02 18.02
N THR A 150 18.21 -5.70 18.01
CA THR A 150 17.26 -5.94 19.05
C THR A 150 16.55 -7.14 18.49
N PRO A 151 16.82 -8.35 19.02
CA PRO A 151 15.95 -9.46 18.72
C PRO A 151 14.59 -9.02 19.21
N LYS A 152 13.74 -8.52 18.31
CA LYS A 152 12.33 -8.38 18.61
C LYS A 152 11.86 -9.80 18.72
N THR A 153 11.81 -10.23 19.97
CA THR A 153 10.91 -11.22 20.50
C THR A 153 9.74 -11.38 19.55
N SER A 154 9.76 -12.53 18.87
CA SER A 154 8.59 -13.20 18.37
C SER A 154 7.43 -12.89 19.31
N SER A 155 6.41 -12.23 18.79
CA SER A 155 5.14 -12.13 19.48
C SER A 155 4.60 -13.54 19.63
N VAL A 156 4.82 -14.09 20.82
CA VAL A 156 4.03 -15.12 21.51
C VAL A 156 3.49 -16.23 20.61
N GLY A 157 4.21 -17.35 20.62
CA GLY A 157 3.56 -18.64 20.81
C GLY A 157 3.37 -19.52 19.59
N THR A 158 4.45 -19.90 18.90
CA THR A 158 4.68 -21.30 18.51
C THR A 158 6.14 -21.45 18.09
N SER A 159 6.80 -22.48 18.60
CA SER A 159 8.04 -23.00 18.04
C SER A 159 7.76 -23.47 16.61
N ASN A 160 8.04 -22.63 15.61
CA ASN A 160 7.97 -23.03 14.22
C ASN A 160 9.39 -23.00 13.66
N ASP A 161 9.71 -24.04 12.88
CA ASP A 161 10.88 -24.13 12.03
C ASP A 161 11.25 -22.77 11.44
N GLU A 162 12.55 -22.48 11.41
CA GLU A 162 13.14 -21.21 11.01
C GLU A 162 12.58 -20.79 9.64
N ALA A 163 11.57 -19.90 9.65
CA ALA A 163 10.89 -19.49 8.43
C ALA A 163 11.93 -19.01 7.40
N PRO A 164 11.74 -19.32 6.10
CA PRO A 164 12.69 -18.92 5.06
C PRO A 164 13.02 -17.44 5.16
N LEU A 165 14.28 -17.07 4.93
CA LEU A 165 14.73 -15.69 5.06
C LEU A 165 13.97 -14.77 4.09
N LEU A 166 13.56 -15.29 2.93
CA LEU A 166 12.69 -14.60 2.00
C LEU A 166 11.38 -14.17 2.66
N VAL A 167 10.69 -15.07 3.39
CA VAL A 167 9.43 -14.72 4.07
C VAL A 167 9.66 -13.64 5.13
N LYS A 168 10.74 -13.74 5.91
CA LYS A 168 11.11 -12.70 6.89
C LYS A 168 11.40 -11.35 6.22
N TYR A 169 12.13 -11.34 5.11
CA TYR A 169 12.43 -10.14 4.34
C TYR A 169 11.15 -9.51 3.76
N LEU A 170 10.26 -10.32 3.19
CA LEU A 170 8.97 -9.85 2.68
C LEU A 170 8.14 -9.20 3.80
N ASP A 171 8.11 -9.80 5.00
CA ASP A 171 7.40 -9.25 6.16
C ASP A 171 7.96 -7.88 6.58
N ASP A 172 9.28 -7.76 6.66
CA ASP A 172 9.95 -6.52 7.03
C ASP A 172 9.73 -5.41 5.97
N ALA A 173 9.81 -5.75 4.69
CA ALA A 173 9.58 -4.82 3.58
C ALA A 173 8.12 -4.34 3.57
N LEU A 174 7.15 -5.25 3.73
CA LEU A 174 5.73 -4.91 3.82
C LEU A 174 5.43 -4.08 5.06
N SER A 175 5.95 -4.46 6.22
CA SER A 175 5.80 -3.71 7.46
C SER A 175 6.37 -2.29 7.35
N THR A 176 7.51 -2.13 6.66
CA THR A 176 8.11 -0.82 6.37
C THR A 176 7.20 0.01 5.45
N LEU A 177 6.66 -0.59 4.39
CA LEU A 177 5.71 0.07 3.50
C LEU A 177 4.44 0.52 4.26
N TYR A 178 3.90 -0.33 5.12
CA TYR A 178 2.72 0.00 5.92
C TYR A 178 2.97 1.19 6.83
N ALA A 179 4.11 1.20 7.51
CA ALA A 179 4.51 2.31 8.37
C ALA A 179 4.71 3.61 7.56
N ALA A 180 5.30 3.51 6.36
CA ALA A 180 5.52 4.64 5.48
C ALA A 180 4.22 5.24 4.94
N ILE A 181 3.27 4.40 4.52
CA ILE A 181 1.92 4.84 4.09
C ILE A 181 1.19 5.52 5.25
N GLU A 182 1.24 4.96 6.46
CA GLU A 182 0.60 5.56 7.63
C GLU A 182 1.28 6.88 8.06
N ALA A 183 2.59 6.99 7.95
CA ALA A 183 3.30 8.25 8.17
C ALA A 183 2.89 9.30 7.14
N ARG A 184 2.81 8.91 5.86
CA ARG A 184 2.35 9.79 4.78
C ARG A 184 0.92 10.25 4.96
N SER A 185 0.01 9.35 5.32
CA SER A 185 -1.42 9.68 5.48
C SER A 185 -1.67 10.77 6.52
N LYS A 186 -0.85 10.83 7.58
CA LYS A 186 -0.92 11.86 8.63
C LYS A 186 -0.47 13.24 8.17
N ASN A 187 0.31 13.31 7.10
CA ASN A 187 0.87 14.55 6.56
C ASN A 187 0.13 15.06 5.32
N LEU A 188 -0.85 14.31 4.81
CA LEU A 188 -1.72 14.76 3.74
C LEU A 188 -2.64 15.89 4.23
N LYS A 189 -2.92 16.83 3.34
CA LYS A 189 -3.79 17.97 3.60
C LYS A 189 -4.80 18.13 2.46
N LEU A 190 -5.99 18.60 2.82
CA LEU A 190 -6.96 19.04 1.84
C LEU A 190 -6.35 20.13 0.94
N ARG A 191 -6.77 20.14 -0.33
CA ARG A 191 -6.46 21.23 -1.24
C ARG A 191 -7.00 22.54 -0.65
N SER A 192 -6.22 23.62 -0.74
CA SER A 192 -6.54 24.92 -0.12
C SER A 192 -7.93 25.45 -0.49
N THR A 193 -8.40 25.19 -1.71
CA THR A 193 -9.72 25.60 -2.21
C THR A 193 -10.90 24.94 -1.48
N VAL A 194 -10.68 23.76 -0.88
CA VAL A 194 -11.71 22.99 -0.17
C VAL A 194 -11.48 23.03 1.35
N ALA A 195 -10.23 23.23 1.77
CA ALA A 195 -9.85 23.28 3.18
C ALA A 195 -10.58 24.38 3.99
N SER A 196 -10.92 25.51 3.38
CA SER A 196 -11.66 26.59 4.03
C SER A 196 -13.14 26.28 4.27
N ALA A 197 -13.71 25.35 3.49
CA ALA A 197 -15.11 24.98 3.56
C ALA A 197 -15.37 23.78 4.49
N ILE A 198 -14.31 23.05 4.87
CA ILE A 198 -14.37 21.92 5.82
C ILE A 198 -13.86 22.36 7.20
N THR A 199 -14.79 22.46 8.14
CA THR A 199 -14.51 22.90 9.52
C THR A 199 -14.28 21.73 10.48
N SER A 200 -14.90 20.56 10.24
CA SER A 200 -14.74 19.37 11.08
C SER A 200 -13.34 18.78 11.00
N VAL A 201 -12.76 18.47 12.15
CA VAL A 201 -11.48 17.75 12.27
C VAL A 201 -11.60 16.35 11.65
N THR A 202 -12.72 15.67 11.86
CA THR A 202 -12.98 14.32 11.32
C THR A 202 -12.96 14.33 9.79
N ALA A 203 -13.61 15.32 9.17
CA ALA A 203 -13.61 15.46 7.72
C ALA A 203 -12.22 15.84 7.17
N ARG A 204 -11.44 16.69 7.85
CA ARG A 204 -10.06 16.99 7.45
C ARG A 204 -9.16 15.76 7.48
N ASN A 205 -9.29 14.93 8.51
CA ASN A 205 -8.53 13.69 8.65
C ASN A 205 -8.97 12.62 7.63
N GLY A 206 -10.15 12.78 7.02
CA GLY A 206 -10.69 11.86 6.02
C GLY A 206 -9.82 11.71 4.77
N VAL A 207 -9.02 12.72 4.40
CA VAL A 207 -8.07 12.62 3.27
C VAL A 207 -7.06 11.50 3.52
N GLY A 208 -6.49 11.43 4.72
CA GLY A 208 -5.56 10.39 5.12
C GLY A 208 -6.22 9.01 5.14
N ALA A 209 -7.47 8.92 5.61
CA ALA A 209 -8.22 7.67 5.63
C ALA A 209 -8.51 7.12 4.22
N ILE A 210 -8.92 7.98 3.28
CA ILE A 210 -9.14 7.63 1.87
C ILE A 210 -7.82 7.17 1.23
N TYR A 211 -6.73 7.91 1.43
CA TYR A 211 -5.41 7.52 0.93
C TYR A 211 -4.96 6.15 1.44
N MET A 212 -5.09 5.90 2.75
CA MET A 212 -4.77 4.59 3.32
C MET A 212 -5.61 3.49 2.68
N LEU A 213 -6.93 3.68 2.59
CA LEU A 213 -7.84 2.68 2.03
C LEU A 213 -7.49 2.33 0.58
N ASN A 214 -7.19 3.34 -0.26
CA ASN A 214 -6.76 3.12 -1.64
C ASN A 214 -5.47 2.29 -1.73
N ASN A 215 -4.45 2.65 -0.95
CA ASN A 215 -3.17 1.95 -0.98
C ASN A 215 -3.26 0.52 -0.44
N PHE A 216 -3.90 0.31 0.71
CA PHE A 216 -4.00 -1.03 1.31
C PHE A 216 -4.92 -1.97 0.53
N THR A 217 -5.95 -1.45 -0.14
CA THR A 217 -6.78 -2.25 -1.04
C THR A 217 -5.99 -2.69 -2.27
N TYR A 218 -5.21 -1.78 -2.86
CA TYR A 218 -4.29 -2.11 -3.94
C TYR A 218 -3.30 -3.20 -3.52
N ILE A 219 -2.58 -3.00 -2.40
CA ILE A 219 -1.62 -4.00 -1.90
C ILE A 219 -2.30 -5.36 -1.69
N ARG A 220 -3.51 -5.38 -1.09
CA ARG A 220 -4.25 -6.62 -0.89
C ARG A 220 -4.50 -7.35 -2.21
N ARG A 221 -5.08 -6.66 -3.19
CA ARG A 221 -5.42 -7.27 -4.48
C ARG A 221 -4.18 -7.81 -5.17
N GLU A 222 -3.18 -6.96 -5.34
CA GLU A 222 -2.00 -7.28 -6.12
C GLU A 222 -1.14 -8.40 -5.52
N LEU A 223 -1.03 -8.48 -4.19
CA LEU A 223 -0.22 -9.52 -3.56
C LEU A 223 -0.97 -10.86 -3.47
N LEU A 224 -2.27 -10.84 -3.21
CA LEU A 224 -3.08 -12.06 -3.15
C LEU A 224 -3.31 -12.70 -4.53
N GLU A 225 -3.21 -11.93 -5.61
CA GLU A 225 -3.28 -12.41 -6.99
C GLU A 225 -1.90 -12.80 -7.57
N SER A 226 -0.87 -12.87 -6.73
CA SER A 226 0.51 -13.11 -7.16
C SER A 226 1.17 -14.28 -6.43
N ALA A 227 2.31 -14.75 -6.97
CA ALA A 227 3.15 -15.80 -6.36
C ALA A 227 3.66 -15.44 -4.94
N VAL A 228 3.54 -14.17 -4.52
CA VAL A 228 3.86 -13.76 -3.15
C VAL A 228 2.98 -14.50 -2.14
N LEU A 229 1.69 -14.75 -2.45
CA LEU A 229 0.80 -15.52 -1.58
C LEU A 229 1.26 -16.97 -1.43
N ASP A 230 1.73 -17.59 -2.51
CA ASP A 230 2.19 -18.99 -2.47
C ASP A 230 3.44 -19.16 -1.61
N ILE A 231 4.35 -18.18 -1.63
CA ILE A 231 5.59 -18.18 -0.83
C ILE A 231 5.34 -17.78 0.63
N TYR A 232 4.52 -16.76 0.85
CA TYR A 232 4.26 -16.23 2.19
C TYR A 232 3.24 -17.09 2.96
N GLY A 233 2.27 -17.68 2.26
CA GLY A 233 1.20 -18.49 2.81
C GLY A 233 0.00 -17.69 3.36
N ASP A 234 -0.96 -18.41 3.93
CA ASP A 234 -2.26 -17.88 4.39
C ASP A 234 -2.14 -16.71 5.39
N GLN A 235 -1.04 -16.66 6.15
CA GLN A 235 -0.76 -15.57 7.07
C GLN A 235 -0.75 -14.20 6.36
N LEU A 236 -0.31 -14.12 5.10
CA LEU A 236 -0.36 -12.89 4.31
C LEU A 236 -1.79 -12.42 4.10
N GLY A 237 -2.69 -13.35 3.75
CA GLY A 237 -4.12 -13.10 3.55
C GLY A 237 -4.76 -12.51 4.79
N ASP A 238 -4.56 -13.15 5.94
CA ASP A 238 -5.11 -12.68 7.22
C ASP A 238 -4.59 -11.28 7.60
N GLN A 239 -3.29 -11.05 7.43
CA GLN A 239 -2.68 -9.75 7.70
C GLN A 239 -3.26 -8.65 6.80
N LEU A 240 -3.31 -8.88 5.49
CA LEU A 240 -3.83 -7.91 4.52
C LEU A 240 -5.32 -7.63 4.73
N ASN A 241 -6.11 -8.68 4.98
CA ASN A 241 -7.55 -8.55 5.28
C ASN A 241 -7.79 -7.72 6.54
N LYS A 242 -7.03 -7.98 7.62
CA LYS A 242 -7.09 -7.20 8.86
C LYS A 242 -6.71 -5.73 8.65
N ARG A 243 -5.69 -5.46 7.83
CA ARG A 243 -5.25 -4.09 7.51
C ARG A 243 -6.29 -3.33 6.71
N VAL A 244 -6.85 -3.95 5.66
CA VAL A 244 -7.93 -3.34 4.87
C VAL A 244 -9.16 -3.09 5.75
N ARG A 245 -9.55 -4.02 6.62
CA ARG A 245 -10.65 -3.81 7.58
C ARG A 245 -10.40 -2.61 8.49
N THR A 246 -9.18 -2.46 9.01
CA THR A 246 -8.80 -1.28 9.82
C THR A 246 -8.93 0.02 9.02
N CYS A 247 -8.50 0.02 7.76
CA CYS A 247 -8.62 1.19 6.88
C CYS A 247 -10.08 1.52 6.55
N LYS A 248 -10.92 0.50 6.33
CA LYS A 248 -12.37 0.67 6.15
C LYS A 248 -13.00 1.33 7.37
N VAL A 249 -12.68 0.87 8.59
CA VAL A 249 -13.19 1.49 9.82
C VAL A 249 -12.78 2.97 9.90
N ARG A 250 -11.50 3.29 9.68
CA ARG A 250 -11.02 4.69 9.65
C ARG A 250 -11.73 5.54 8.58
N TYR A 251 -12.07 4.96 7.44
CA TYR A 251 -12.85 5.63 6.41
C TYR A 251 -14.30 5.87 6.86
N LEU A 252 -14.95 4.89 7.47
CA LEU A 252 -16.33 5.03 7.95
C LEU A 252 -16.48 6.07 9.07
N GLU A 253 -15.42 6.33 9.86
CA GLU A 253 -15.40 7.40 10.87
C GLU A 253 -15.67 8.79 10.28
N ILE A 254 -15.38 9.02 8.99
CA ILE A 254 -15.71 10.26 8.26
C ILE A 254 -17.20 10.59 8.37
N TRP A 255 -18.05 9.56 8.42
CA TRP A 255 -19.51 9.68 8.45
C TRP A 255 -20.07 9.80 9.88
N SER A 256 -19.25 9.60 10.91
CA SER A 256 -19.68 9.66 12.31
C SER A 256 -20.36 10.99 12.71
N PRO A 257 -19.93 12.19 12.24
CA PRO A 257 -20.59 13.43 12.63
C PRO A 257 -22.05 13.52 12.18
N LEU A 258 -22.41 12.89 11.06
CA LEU A 258 -23.78 12.83 10.56
C LEU A 258 -24.65 11.99 11.51
N ILE A 259 -24.09 10.88 11.98
CA ILE A 259 -24.77 9.97 12.91
C ILE A 259 -24.97 10.68 14.25
N SER A 260 -23.93 11.31 14.79
CA SER A 260 -24.00 12.04 16.06
C SER A 260 -25.02 13.18 16.03
N ALA A 261 -25.08 13.95 14.93
CA ALA A 261 -26.06 15.02 14.75
C ALA A 261 -27.52 14.54 14.85
N LEU A 262 -27.77 13.26 14.55
CA LEU A 262 -29.08 12.64 14.65
C LEU A 262 -29.26 11.84 15.98
N MET A 263 -28.18 11.34 16.58
CA MET A 263 -28.17 10.49 17.79
C MET A 263 -28.13 11.26 19.13
N ASP A 264 -27.78 12.55 19.15
CA ASP A 264 -27.81 13.42 20.37
C ASP A 264 -29.19 13.53 21.06
N ALA A 265 -30.19 12.75 20.62
CA ALA A 265 -31.52 12.60 21.21
C ALA A 265 -31.57 11.74 22.50
N GLY A 266 -30.43 11.38 23.09
CA GLY A 266 -30.34 10.45 24.22
C GLY A 266 -30.11 11.10 25.60
N GLY A 267 -30.83 12.17 25.93
CA GLY A 267 -30.93 12.67 27.31
C GLY A 267 -32.08 11.96 28.03
N GLU A 268 -31.72 11.01 28.91
CA GLU A 268 -32.54 10.25 29.88
C GLU A 268 -33.85 9.59 29.36
N GLU A 269 -33.91 8.26 29.50
CA GLU A 269 -35.00 7.35 29.14
C GLU A 269 -35.14 6.95 27.66
N GLY A 270 -34.25 6.08 27.20
CA GLY A 270 -34.62 4.71 26.81
C GLY A 270 -35.76 4.47 25.80
N LYS A 271 -36.14 5.41 24.93
CA LYS A 271 -37.13 5.18 23.86
C LYS A 271 -36.63 5.69 22.51
N PHE A 272 -35.83 4.85 21.85
CA PHE A 272 -35.79 4.85 20.40
C PHE A 272 -37.13 4.30 19.89
N GLY A 273 -38.12 5.17 19.72
CA GLY A 273 -39.42 4.76 19.21
C GLY A 273 -40.41 5.90 19.14
N LEU A 274 -40.69 6.37 17.93
CA LEU A 274 -42.00 6.84 17.41
C LEU A 274 -42.88 7.78 18.28
N GLY A 275 -42.37 8.36 19.37
CA GLY A 275 -43.16 9.11 20.35
C GLY A 275 -43.03 10.62 20.23
N ALA A 276 -41.85 11.15 19.87
CA ALA A 276 -41.60 12.59 19.80
C ALA A 276 -42.40 13.29 18.68
N VAL A 277 -42.71 12.59 17.59
CA VAL A 277 -43.54 13.17 16.51
C VAL A 277 -45.05 13.11 16.84
N LYS A 278 -45.47 12.31 17.83
CA LYS A 278 -46.90 12.11 18.15
C LYS A 278 -47.43 12.95 19.31
N SER A 279 -46.61 13.67 20.06
CA SER A 279 -47.07 14.57 21.12
C SER A 279 -47.10 16.04 20.69
N ALA A 280 -47.70 16.32 19.52
CA ALA A 280 -48.19 17.66 19.24
C ALA A 280 -49.55 17.87 19.93
N LEU A 281 -49.59 17.80 21.27
CA LEU A 281 -50.65 18.47 22.02
C LEU A 281 -50.36 19.98 22.03
N PRO A 282 -51.39 20.84 21.89
CA PRO A 282 -51.20 22.28 21.88
C PRO A 282 -50.92 22.77 23.31
N GLY A 283 -49.63 22.86 23.68
CA GLY A 283 -49.21 23.40 24.97
C GLY A 283 -47.70 23.57 25.07
N GLN A 284 -47.26 24.81 25.36
CA GLN A 284 -45.96 25.37 25.81
C GLN A 284 -44.59 24.74 25.49
N HIS A 285 -44.44 23.45 25.15
CA HIS A 285 -43.17 22.77 24.86
C HIS A 285 -42.89 22.51 23.37
N ALA A 286 -43.90 22.64 22.50
CA ALA A 286 -43.76 22.40 21.05
C ALA A 286 -42.77 23.34 20.33
N GLY A 287 -42.52 24.53 20.88
CA GLY A 287 -41.57 25.49 20.29
C GLY A 287 -40.09 25.19 20.60
N ALA A 288 -39.80 24.51 21.71
CA ALA A 288 -38.45 24.09 22.06
C ALA A 288 -38.05 22.85 21.24
N GLU A 289 -38.95 21.86 21.17
CA GLU A 289 -38.75 20.63 20.39
C GLU A 289 -38.58 20.90 18.89
N ARG A 290 -39.39 21.81 18.31
CA ARG A 290 -39.22 22.23 16.90
C ARG A 290 -37.90 22.94 16.62
N ARG A 291 -37.39 23.72 17.58
CA ARG A 291 -36.10 24.42 17.44
C ARG A 291 -34.95 23.43 17.50
N ASP A 292 -35.02 22.49 18.43
CA ASP A 292 -34.03 21.41 18.59
C ASP A 292 -33.98 20.49 17.37
N VAL A 293 -35.15 20.08 16.83
CA VAL A 293 -35.22 19.32 15.58
C VAL A 293 -34.59 20.10 14.41
N LYS A 294 -34.85 21.41 14.30
CA LYS A 294 -34.27 22.26 13.24
C LYS A 294 -32.75 22.38 13.39
N ASP A 295 -32.25 22.53 14.61
CA ASP A 295 -30.82 22.60 14.91
C ASP A 295 -30.10 21.29 14.54
N ARG A 296 -30.66 20.15 14.92
CA ARG A 296 -30.15 18.81 14.55
C ARG A 296 -30.04 18.61 13.04
N PHE A 297 -31.09 18.97 12.29
CA PHE A 297 -31.01 18.94 10.82
C PHE A 297 -30.02 19.96 10.26
N GLY A 298 -29.82 21.11 10.92
CA GLY A 298 -28.78 22.07 10.56
C GLY A 298 -27.39 21.42 10.63
N ARG A 299 -27.05 20.86 11.80
CA ARG A 299 -25.79 20.15 12.05
C ARG A 299 -25.58 18.97 11.12
N PHE A 300 -26.63 18.18 10.85
CA PHE A 300 -26.57 17.07 9.89
C PHE A 300 -26.26 17.56 8.47
N ASN A 301 -26.95 18.59 7.99
CA ASN A 301 -26.74 19.11 6.63
C ASN A 301 -25.34 19.73 6.47
N GLU A 302 -24.84 20.42 7.48
CA GLU A 302 -23.48 20.95 7.50
C GLU A 302 -22.45 19.83 7.42
N ALA A 303 -22.56 18.83 8.31
CA ALA A 303 -21.66 17.67 8.28
C ALA A 303 -21.74 16.90 6.96
N PHE A 304 -22.94 16.75 6.39
CA PHE A 304 -23.13 16.10 5.10
C PHE A 304 -22.47 16.86 3.95
N GLU A 305 -22.59 18.18 3.92
CA GLU A 305 -21.94 19.04 2.93
C GLU A 305 -20.41 18.96 3.05
N GLU A 306 -19.86 18.95 4.27
CA GLU A 306 -18.42 18.76 4.47
C GLU A 306 -17.92 17.40 3.96
N VAL A 307 -18.68 16.32 4.18
CA VAL A 307 -18.34 14.98 3.65
C VAL A 307 -18.41 14.97 2.12
N ILE A 308 -19.39 15.65 1.52
CA ILE A 308 -19.47 15.82 0.06
C ILE A 308 -18.25 16.55 -0.48
N GLN A 309 -17.86 17.66 0.16
CA GLN A 309 -16.70 18.44 -0.25
C GLN A 309 -15.40 17.65 -0.12
N LEU A 310 -15.25 16.87 0.95
CA LEU A 310 -14.13 15.96 1.11
C LEU A 310 -14.02 15.00 -0.06
N HIS A 311 -15.11 14.31 -0.41
CA HIS A 311 -15.11 13.32 -1.50
C HIS A 311 -14.97 13.95 -2.89
N GLN A 312 -15.25 15.25 -3.07
CA GLN A 312 -14.89 15.98 -4.29
C GLN A 312 -13.38 16.27 -4.38
N ALA A 313 -12.71 16.41 -3.24
CA ALA A 313 -11.29 16.71 -3.16
C ALA A 313 -10.41 15.45 -3.09
N ALA A 314 -10.95 14.35 -2.55
CA ALA A 314 -10.27 13.10 -2.29
C ALA A 314 -11.11 11.92 -2.80
N ASN A 315 -10.57 11.17 -3.74
CA ASN A 315 -11.31 10.13 -4.46
C ASN A 315 -10.91 8.74 -3.99
N LEU A 316 -11.90 7.86 -3.87
CA LEU A 316 -11.63 6.42 -3.82
C LEU A 316 -11.16 5.96 -5.20
N ALA A 317 -10.12 5.14 -5.23
CA ALA A 317 -9.57 4.59 -6.47
C ALA A 317 -10.68 3.84 -7.23
N SER A 318 -10.75 4.05 -8.54
CA SER A 318 -11.80 3.51 -9.41
C SER A 318 -11.63 2.03 -9.76
N ASN A 319 -10.51 1.42 -9.38
CA ASN A 319 -10.12 0.07 -9.76
C ASN A 319 -10.66 -1.04 -8.85
N ASP A 320 -11.54 -0.72 -7.90
CA ASP A 320 -12.23 -1.70 -7.05
C ASP A 320 -13.71 -1.31 -6.88
N PRO A 321 -14.57 -1.66 -7.86
CA PRO A 321 -16.00 -1.33 -7.81
C PRO A 321 -16.71 -2.05 -6.65
N ASP A 322 -16.31 -3.29 -6.34
CA ASP A 322 -16.88 -4.07 -5.25
C ASP A 322 -16.63 -3.40 -3.89
N LEU A 323 -15.44 -2.83 -3.68
CA LEU A 323 -15.16 -2.05 -2.49
C LEU A 323 -16.08 -0.83 -2.38
N LYS A 324 -16.32 -0.11 -3.48
CA LYS A 324 -17.21 1.06 -3.48
C LYS A 324 -18.64 0.65 -3.13
N ASP A 325 -19.14 -0.44 -3.70
CA ASP A 325 -20.48 -0.96 -3.41
C ASP A 325 -20.61 -1.44 -1.96
N GLN A 326 -19.61 -2.14 -1.43
CA GLN A 326 -19.59 -2.53 -0.01
C GLN A 326 -19.61 -1.33 0.93
N LEU A 327 -18.76 -0.33 0.67
CA LEU A 327 -18.74 0.90 1.48
C LEU A 327 -20.06 1.64 1.40
N ARG A 328 -20.66 1.71 0.21
CA ARG A 328 -21.97 2.30 0.00
C ARG A 328 -23.02 1.61 0.85
N ASP A 329 -23.12 0.28 0.80
CA ASP A 329 -24.07 -0.49 1.58
C ASP A 329 -23.88 -0.28 3.09
N GLU A 330 -22.63 -0.23 3.55
CA GLU A 330 -22.31 0.03 4.96
C GLU A 330 -22.71 1.45 5.39
N ILE A 331 -22.41 2.47 4.59
CA ILE A 331 -22.84 3.86 4.83
C ILE A 331 -24.36 3.97 4.84
N GLU A 332 -25.04 3.34 3.89
CA GLU A 332 -26.51 3.31 3.83
C GLU A 332 -27.08 2.67 5.11
N ARG A 333 -26.54 1.53 5.55
CA ARG A 333 -26.95 0.89 6.81
C ARG A 333 -26.66 1.74 8.04
N MET A 334 -25.62 2.56 8.04
CA MET A 334 -25.28 3.46 9.15
C MET A 334 -26.21 4.68 9.23
N ILE A 335 -26.59 5.26 8.09
CA ILE A 335 -27.33 6.52 8.03
C ILE A 335 -28.85 6.31 7.98
N MET A 336 -29.33 5.32 7.21
CA MET A 336 -30.76 5.13 6.94
C MET A 336 -31.62 4.85 8.18
N PRO A 337 -31.21 3.99 9.13
CA PRO A 337 -31.98 3.78 10.36
C PRO A 337 -32.19 5.08 11.14
N THR A 338 -31.17 5.95 11.13
CA THR A 338 -31.13 7.23 11.83
C THR A 338 -31.97 8.31 11.13
N CYS A 339 -32.16 8.20 9.81
CA CYS A 339 -32.99 9.10 8.99
C CYS A 339 -34.48 8.70 8.87
N SER A 340 -34.91 7.56 9.42
CA SER A 340 -36.22 6.94 9.16
C SER A 340 -37.45 7.59 9.83
N SER A 341 -37.33 8.77 10.45
CA SER A 341 -38.52 9.53 10.87
C SER A 341 -39.22 10.14 9.63
N PRO A 342 -40.57 10.02 9.49
CA PRO A 342 -41.31 10.46 8.30
C PRO A 342 -41.11 11.95 7.94
N LEU A 343 -40.84 12.81 8.93
CA LEU A 343 -40.55 14.24 8.74
C LEU A 343 -39.11 14.50 8.25
N SER A 344 -38.16 13.66 8.69
CA SER A 344 -36.78 13.64 8.19
C SER A 344 -36.76 13.19 6.73
N ALA A 345 -37.46 12.09 6.45
CA ALA A 345 -37.54 11.49 5.12
C ALA A 345 -38.09 12.48 4.09
N PHE A 346 -39.16 13.22 4.39
CA PHE A 346 -39.79 14.14 3.42
C PHE A 346 -38.91 15.34 3.02
N ARG A 347 -37.98 15.78 3.87
CA ARG A 347 -37.13 16.97 3.63
C ARG A 347 -35.71 16.62 3.20
N ILE A 348 -35.23 15.45 3.61
CA ILE A 348 -33.92 14.92 3.25
C ILE A 348 -33.96 14.23 1.88
N TYR A 349 -34.98 13.40 1.58
CA TYR A 349 -35.03 12.60 0.34
C TYR A 349 -34.81 13.37 -0.99
N PRO A 350 -35.26 14.63 -1.18
CA PRO A 350 -34.99 15.35 -2.42
C PRO A 350 -33.51 15.77 -2.59
N LYS A 351 -32.79 16.03 -1.49
CA LYS A 351 -31.35 16.39 -1.48
C LYS A 351 -30.45 15.18 -1.32
N PHE A 352 -30.96 14.14 -0.67
CA PHE A 352 -30.33 12.86 -0.35
C PHE A 352 -30.77 11.77 -1.34
N SER A 353 -31.20 12.15 -2.55
CA SER A 353 -31.32 11.18 -3.63
C SER A 353 -29.93 10.64 -3.88
N PHE A 354 -29.66 9.44 -3.37
CA PHE A 354 -28.35 8.78 -3.40
C PHE A 354 -27.78 8.64 -4.82
N LYS A 355 -28.61 8.84 -5.86
CA LYS A 355 -28.18 9.04 -7.25
C LYS A 355 -27.13 10.17 -7.40
N TYR A 356 -27.21 11.23 -6.59
CA TYR A 356 -26.25 12.34 -6.56
C TYR A 356 -24.94 12.00 -5.84
N LEU A 357 -24.96 11.08 -4.87
CA LEU A 357 -23.78 10.54 -4.21
C LEU A 357 -23.05 9.55 -5.13
N THR A 358 -23.79 8.65 -5.77
CA THR A 358 -23.22 7.68 -6.72
C THR A 358 -22.64 8.33 -7.96
N SER A 359 -23.18 9.46 -8.45
CA SER A 359 -22.61 10.16 -9.61
C SER A 359 -21.38 11.03 -9.29
N ARG A 360 -21.04 11.20 -8.00
CA ARG A 360 -19.86 11.98 -7.54
C ARG A 360 -18.82 11.11 -6.84
N LEU A 361 -19.17 9.89 -6.44
CA LEU A 361 -18.26 8.82 -6.03
C LEU A 361 -17.74 7.97 -7.22
N SER A 362 -18.44 8.04 -8.37
CA SER A 362 -17.96 7.62 -9.70
C SER A 362 -17.07 8.70 -10.30
#